data_AF-A0A6N8WBF4-F1
#
_entry.id   AF-A0A6N8WBF4-F1
#
_cell.length_a   1.000
_cell.length_b   1.000
_cell.length_c   1.000
_cell.angle_alpha   90.00
_cell.angle_beta   90.00
_cell.angle_gamma   90.00
#
_symmetry.space_group_name_H-M   'P 1'
#
loop_
_entity.id
_entity.type
_entity.pdbx_description
1 polymer ?
#
loop_
_entity_poly.entity_id
_entity_poly.type
_entity_poly.pdbx_seq_one_letter_code
_entity_poly.pdbx_strand_id
1 'polypeptide(L)'
;MADSRPNIILIITDQQRFDTIAALGFDYMETPNLDRLVHEGVSFTNCHITAPSCAPARASLFTGYYPHTTGILKNGDRWTSSWVEDLGASGYHCVNVGKMHTSPFETPLGFHERYVVENKDRYLEGRYYFDEWDKALRARGQVKQQRVLYRQRADYADSLGAFDWELPE
;
A
#
# COMPACT_ATOMS: atom_id res chain seq x y z
N MET A 1 -0.13 28.54 -21.65
CA MET A 1 0.48 27.32 -22.23
C MET A 1 0.06 26.16 -21.35
N ALA A 2 -0.27 25.00 -21.92
CA ALA A 2 -0.46 23.80 -21.10
C ALA A 2 0.85 23.53 -20.35
N ASP A 3 0.76 23.21 -19.06
CA ASP A 3 1.92 22.84 -18.26
C ASP A 3 2.61 21.63 -18.91
N SER A 4 3.89 21.75 -19.26
CA SER A 4 4.65 20.69 -19.93
C SER A 4 5.17 19.61 -18.98
N ARG A 5 4.96 19.79 -17.66
CA ARG A 5 5.33 18.81 -16.65
C ARG A 5 4.38 17.59 -16.70
N PRO A 6 4.90 16.36 -16.69
CA PRO A 6 4.06 15.17 -16.72
C PRO A 6 3.36 14.97 -15.38
N ASN A 7 2.13 14.46 -15.39
CA ASN A 7 1.51 13.96 -14.17
C ASN A 7 2.21 12.66 -13.73
N ILE A 8 2.40 12.48 -12.42
CA ILE A 8 3.05 11.29 -11.85
C ILE A 8 2.02 10.51 -11.03
N ILE A 9 1.84 9.23 -11.35
CA ILE A 9 1.01 8.31 -10.57
C ILE A 9 1.92 7.21 -10.02
N LEU A 10 2.09 7.18 -8.69
CA LEU A 10 2.85 6.16 -7.99
C LEU A 10 1.90 5.13 -7.36
N ILE A 11 1.84 3.94 -7.95
CA ILE A 11 1.03 2.82 -7.43
C ILE A 11 1.92 1.95 -6.56
N ILE A 12 1.49 1.71 -5.31
CA ILE A 12 2.23 0.87 -4.34
C ILE A 12 1.29 -0.17 -3.76
N THR A 13 1.64 -1.44 -3.94
CA THR A 13 1.00 -2.58 -3.29
C THR A 13 1.67 -2.89 -1.94
N ASP A 14 0.93 -3.48 -1.00
CA ASP A 14 1.50 -3.99 0.25
C ASP A 14 1.64 -5.51 0.19
N GLN A 15 2.80 -6.05 0.58
CA GLN A 15 3.10 -7.49 0.57
C GLN A 15 2.92 -8.22 -0.77
N GLN A 16 3.01 -7.52 -1.91
CA GLN A 16 3.03 -8.19 -3.22
C GLN A 16 4.34 -8.97 -3.38
N ARG A 17 4.24 -10.25 -3.77
CA ARG A 17 5.41 -11.06 -4.11
C ARG A 17 5.84 -10.79 -5.55
N PHE A 18 7.11 -11.00 -5.83
CA PHE A 18 7.69 -10.79 -7.17
C PHE A 18 7.05 -11.69 -8.25
N ASP A 19 6.46 -12.81 -7.83
CA ASP A 19 5.94 -13.87 -8.69
C ASP A 19 4.42 -13.81 -8.88
N THR A 20 3.88 -12.59 -8.98
CA THR A 20 2.43 -12.32 -9.01
C THR A 20 1.95 -11.50 -10.22
N ILE A 21 2.73 -11.48 -11.31
CA ILE A 21 2.39 -10.75 -12.55
C ILE A 21 2.60 -11.69 -13.75
N ALA A 22 1.55 -11.95 -14.53
CA ALA A 22 1.58 -12.92 -15.62
C ALA A 22 2.59 -12.55 -16.71
N ALA A 23 2.61 -11.28 -17.15
CA ALA A 23 3.54 -10.80 -18.17
C ALA A 23 5.03 -10.88 -17.76
N LEU A 24 5.34 -11.12 -16.48
CA LEU A 24 6.70 -11.36 -16.00
C LEU A 24 7.09 -12.85 -15.95
N GLY A 25 6.28 -13.73 -16.56
CA GLY A 25 6.56 -15.16 -16.66
C GLY A 25 5.84 -16.03 -15.63
N PHE A 26 4.81 -15.51 -14.96
CA PHE A 26 4.04 -16.20 -13.93
C PHE A 26 2.60 -16.46 -14.40
N ASP A 27 2.46 -17.36 -15.38
CA ASP A 27 1.22 -17.63 -16.13
C ASP A 27 0.02 -18.14 -15.30
N TYR A 28 0.26 -18.53 -14.05
CA TYR A 28 -0.77 -18.87 -13.07
C TYR A 28 -1.50 -17.65 -12.47
N MET A 29 -1.13 -16.43 -12.87
CA MET A 29 -1.77 -15.19 -12.43
C MET A 29 -2.69 -14.62 -13.52
N GLU A 30 -3.77 -13.96 -13.10
CA GLU A 30 -4.64 -13.18 -13.97
C GLU A 30 -4.47 -11.69 -13.67
N THR A 31 -3.62 -10.99 -14.45
CA THR A 31 -3.23 -9.60 -14.16
C THR A 31 -3.31 -8.65 -15.36
N PRO A 32 -4.41 -8.61 -16.14
CA PRO A 32 -4.45 -7.92 -17.44
C PRO A 32 -4.05 -6.44 -17.38
N ASN A 33 -4.41 -5.74 -16.30
CA ASN A 33 -4.04 -4.33 -16.12
C ASN A 33 -2.56 -4.12 -15.81
N LEU A 34 -1.94 -5.00 -15.02
CA LEU A 34 -0.50 -4.94 -14.75
C LEU A 34 0.29 -5.41 -15.97
N ASP A 35 -0.20 -6.43 -16.67
CA ASP A 35 0.40 -6.94 -17.90
C ASP A 35 0.48 -5.83 -18.96
N ARG A 36 -0.58 -5.01 -19.07
CA ARG A 36 -0.55 -3.83 -19.94
C ARG A 36 0.55 -2.85 -19.55
N LEU A 37 0.74 -2.56 -18.26
CA LEU A 37 1.84 -1.69 -17.79
C LEU A 37 3.22 -2.29 -18.07
N VAL A 38 3.37 -3.62 -17.96
CA VAL A 38 4.62 -4.33 -18.31
C VAL A 38 4.92 -4.16 -19.80
N HIS A 39 3.93 -4.31 -20.68
CA HIS A 39 4.12 -4.20 -22.14
C HIS A 39 4.33 -2.76 -22.64
N GLU A 40 3.70 -1.77 -21.99
CA GLU A 40 3.81 -0.35 -22.37
C GLU A 40 4.98 0.37 -21.70
N GLY A 41 5.64 -0.27 -20.71
CA GLY A 41 6.60 0.37 -19.83
C GLY A 41 7.95 -0.35 -19.74
N VAL A 42 8.65 -0.10 -18.63
CA VAL A 42 9.94 -0.72 -18.31
C VAL A 42 9.79 -1.49 -17.01
N SER A 43 10.22 -2.76 -17.02
CA SER A 43 10.14 -3.65 -15.86
C SER A 43 11.54 -3.95 -15.31
N PHE A 44 11.67 -3.86 -13.98
CA PHE A 44 12.87 -4.26 -13.26
C PHE A 44 12.63 -5.61 -12.58
N THR A 45 13.17 -6.69 -13.16
CA THR A 45 12.96 -8.06 -12.67
C THR A 45 13.82 -8.44 -11.46
N ASN A 46 14.80 -7.61 -11.11
CA ASN A 46 15.68 -7.78 -9.96
C ASN A 46 15.64 -6.56 -9.03
N CYS A 47 14.43 -6.14 -8.66
CA CYS A 47 14.17 -5.00 -7.78
C CYS A 47 13.94 -5.48 -6.34
N HIS A 48 14.75 -5.02 -5.38
CA HIS A 48 14.72 -5.48 -4.00
C HIS A 48 14.27 -4.38 -3.04
N ILE A 49 13.48 -4.78 -2.04
CA ILE A 49 13.15 -3.93 -0.89
C ILE A 49 14.36 -3.80 0.05
N THR A 50 14.45 -2.69 0.77
CA THR A 50 15.56 -2.45 1.72
C THR A 50 15.31 -3.04 3.11
N ALA A 51 14.07 -3.42 3.42
CA ALA A 51 13.71 -4.15 4.63
C ALA A 51 12.43 -4.98 4.42
N PRO A 52 12.33 -6.19 4.97
CA PRO A 52 11.12 -7.01 4.90
C PRO A 52 10.08 -6.60 5.95
N SER A 53 9.80 -5.29 6.07
CA SER A 53 8.83 -4.73 7.02
C SER A 53 8.23 -3.44 6.47
N CYS A 54 6.92 -3.24 6.65
CA CYS A 54 6.14 -2.19 6.00
C CYS A 54 6.70 -0.77 6.21
N ALA A 55 6.77 -0.26 7.45
CA ALA A 55 7.18 1.12 7.69
C ALA A 55 8.66 1.36 7.34
N PRO A 56 9.62 0.48 7.71
CA PRO A 56 11.01 0.62 7.28
C PRO A 56 11.20 0.64 5.75
N ALA A 57 10.54 -0.26 5.02
CA ALA A 57 10.64 -0.31 3.55
C ALA A 57 10.05 0.93 2.89
N ARG A 58 8.87 1.37 3.35
CA ARG A 58 8.20 2.57 2.83
C ARG A 58 9.00 3.83 3.15
N ALA A 59 9.46 3.99 4.38
CA ALA A 59 10.31 5.11 4.76
C ALA A 59 11.56 5.17 3.90
N SER A 60 12.19 4.03 3.64
CA SER A 60 13.35 3.95 2.77
C SER A 60 13.04 4.38 1.34
N LEU A 61 11.95 3.88 0.75
CA LEU A 61 11.48 4.29 -0.58
C LEU A 61 11.19 5.80 -0.66
N PHE A 62 10.58 6.37 0.39
CA PHE A 62 10.13 7.76 0.42
C PHE A 62 11.18 8.76 0.89
N THR A 63 12.35 8.31 1.34
CA THR A 63 13.46 9.19 1.73
C THR A 63 14.71 8.96 0.88
N GLY A 64 14.78 7.85 0.14
CA GLY A 64 15.96 7.47 -0.65
C GLY A 64 17.12 6.91 0.18
N TYR A 65 16.90 6.62 1.46
CA TYR A 65 17.93 6.13 2.39
C TYR A 65 17.59 4.76 2.96
N TYR A 66 18.61 3.96 3.30
CA TYR A 66 18.39 2.67 3.96
C TYR A 66 17.84 2.85 5.39
N PRO A 67 17.13 1.84 5.94
CA PRO A 67 16.59 1.91 7.31
C PRO A 67 17.60 2.30 8.40
N HIS A 68 18.86 1.86 8.28
CA HIS A 68 19.92 2.22 9.23
C HIS A 68 20.31 3.70 9.18
N THR A 69 20.03 4.39 8.08
CA THR A 69 20.23 5.83 7.90
C THR A 69 18.98 6.61 8.30
N THR A 70 17.79 6.12 7.95
CA THR A 70 16.52 6.81 8.30
C THR A 70 16.19 6.71 9.79
N GLY A 71 16.72 5.70 10.48
CA GLY A 71 16.41 5.42 11.89
C GLY A 71 15.04 4.76 12.10
N ILE A 72 14.32 4.42 11.02
CA ILE A 72 13.00 3.79 11.06
C ILE A 72 13.21 2.29 10.87
N LEU A 73 13.31 1.56 11.98
CA LEU A 73 13.73 0.16 12.02
C LEU A 73 12.57 -0.80 12.27
N LYS A 74 11.45 -0.30 12.80
CA LYS A 74 10.23 -1.08 13.05
C LYS A 74 8.96 -0.27 12.77
N ASN A 75 7.85 -0.98 12.62
CA ASN A 75 6.53 -0.35 12.55
C ASN A 75 6.25 0.43 13.85
N GLY A 76 5.77 1.66 13.71
CA GLY A 76 5.49 2.57 14.83
C GLY A 76 6.62 3.54 15.15
N ASP A 77 7.83 3.34 14.60
CA ASP A 77 8.89 4.35 14.67
C ASP A 77 8.46 5.63 13.96
N ARG A 78 8.85 6.77 14.53
CA ARG A 78 8.42 8.08 14.06
C ARG A 78 8.96 8.35 12.65
N TRP A 79 8.06 8.67 11.72
CA TRP A 79 8.40 8.99 10.33
C TRP A 79 7.51 10.13 9.84
N THR A 80 8.11 11.29 9.55
CA THR A 80 7.37 12.53 9.27
C THR A 80 7.92 13.38 8.12
N SER A 81 8.81 12.82 7.28
CA SER A 81 9.34 13.51 6.10
C SER A 81 9.56 12.57 4.91
N SER A 82 9.50 13.10 3.69
CA SER A 82 9.78 12.36 2.45
C SER A 82 10.39 13.24 1.35
N TRP A 83 10.58 12.69 0.15
CA TRP A 83 10.91 13.47 -1.06
C TRP A 83 9.69 14.14 -1.70
N VAL A 84 8.47 13.87 -1.22
CA VAL A 84 7.23 14.47 -1.77
C VAL A 84 7.21 15.98 -1.48
N GLU A 85 7.80 16.40 -0.38
CA GLU A 85 8.06 17.81 -0.05
C GLU A 85 8.78 18.54 -1.19
N ASP A 86 9.80 17.90 -1.77
CA ASP A 86 10.58 18.47 -2.87
C ASP A 86 9.75 18.53 -4.17
N LEU A 87 8.90 17.53 -4.43
CA LEU A 87 7.94 17.60 -5.54
C LEU A 87 6.96 18.77 -5.36
N GLY A 88 6.41 18.94 -4.16
CA GLY A 88 5.54 20.07 -3.83
C GLY A 88 6.23 21.42 -4.05
N ALA A 89 7.46 21.56 -3.55
CA ALA A 89 8.28 22.75 -3.75
C ALA A 89 8.60 23.02 -5.23
N SER A 90 8.66 21.98 -6.07
CA SER A 90 8.84 22.11 -7.53
C SER A 90 7.54 22.45 -8.30
N GLY A 91 6.43 22.62 -7.58
CA GLY A 91 5.15 23.09 -8.10
C GLY A 91 4.16 21.98 -8.48
N TYR A 92 4.33 20.76 -7.98
CA TYR A 92 3.34 19.69 -8.12
C TYR A 92 2.31 19.72 -6.99
N HIS A 93 1.03 19.55 -7.32
CA HIS A 93 0.01 19.24 -6.34
C HIS A 93 0.03 17.74 -6.02
N CYS A 94 0.52 17.40 -4.83
CA CYS A 94 0.75 16.01 -4.42
C CYS A 94 -0.40 15.49 -3.53
N VAL A 95 -1.05 14.40 -3.94
CA VAL A 95 -2.15 13.76 -3.21
C VAL A 95 -1.81 12.30 -2.91
N ASN A 96 -2.08 11.84 -1.68
CA ASN A 96 -1.96 10.44 -1.28
C ASN A 96 -3.34 9.85 -0.98
N VAL A 97 -3.64 8.71 -1.59
CA VAL A 97 -4.81 7.88 -1.25
C VAL A 97 -4.30 6.50 -0.85
N GLY A 98 -4.58 6.09 0.38
CA GLY A 98 -4.22 4.76 0.85
C GLY A 98 -3.20 4.74 1.99
N LYS A 99 -2.43 3.66 2.04
CA LYS A 99 -1.56 3.31 3.16
C LYS A 99 -0.14 3.83 3.00
N MET A 100 0.37 4.47 4.05
CA MET A 100 1.79 4.85 4.17
C MET A 100 2.46 4.19 5.37
N HIS A 101 1.70 3.81 6.39
CA HIS A 101 2.18 3.20 7.63
C HIS A 101 3.13 4.11 8.42
N THR A 102 2.89 5.42 8.37
CA THR A 102 3.64 6.42 9.13
C THR A 102 3.28 6.39 10.61
N SER A 103 4.15 6.98 11.43
CA SER A 103 3.85 7.26 12.84
C SER A 103 4.26 8.71 13.12
N PRO A 104 3.32 9.63 13.41
CA PRO A 104 1.85 9.45 13.44
C PRO A 104 1.24 9.10 12.06
N PHE A 105 0.08 8.42 12.05
CA PHE A 105 -0.58 7.96 10.80
C PHE A 105 -1.01 9.12 9.87
N GLU A 106 -1.38 10.26 10.45
CA GLU A 106 -1.89 11.44 9.73
C GLU A 106 -0.80 12.44 9.35
N THR A 107 0.48 12.13 9.60
CA THR A 107 1.57 13.07 9.25
C THR A 107 1.55 13.43 7.76
N PRO A 108 1.68 14.72 7.37
CA PRO A 108 1.48 15.10 5.97
C PRO A 108 2.46 14.48 4.97
N LEU A 109 3.71 14.16 5.36
CA LEU A 109 4.76 13.68 4.45
C LEU A 109 4.82 14.45 3.11
N GLY A 110 4.79 15.77 3.15
CA GLY A 110 4.84 16.62 1.95
C GLY A 110 3.62 16.58 1.03
N PHE A 111 2.61 15.73 1.28
CA PHE A 111 1.38 15.73 0.52
C PHE A 111 0.50 16.94 0.90
N HIS A 112 -0.13 17.53 -0.11
CA HIS A 112 -1.14 18.58 0.06
C HIS A 112 -2.45 17.99 0.60
N GLU A 113 -2.76 16.76 0.20
CA GLU A 113 -3.94 16.02 0.65
C GLU A 113 -3.59 14.56 0.95
N ARG A 114 -4.13 14.03 2.05
CA ARG A 114 -3.99 12.61 2.42
C ARG A 114 -5.35 12.00 2.78
N TYR A 115 -5.72 10.96 2.06
CA TYR A 115 -6.85 10.07 2.37
C TYR A 115 -6.28 8.81 3.01
N VAL A 116 -6.07 8.87 4.33
CA VAL A 116 -5.33 7.85 5.10
C VAL A 116 -6.14 6.56 5.24
N VAL A 117 -5.58 5.45 4.75
CA VAL A 117 -6.12 4.10 4.93
C VAL A 117 -5.03 3.22 5.53
N GLU A 118 -5.23 2.71 6.74
CA GLU A 118 -4.23 1.87 7.41
C GLU A 118 -4.74 0.44 7.67
N ASN A 119 -6.06 0.22 7.51
CA ASN A 119 -6.76 -1.06 7.74
C ASN A 119 -6.22 -1.79 8.99
N LYS A 120 -6.02 -1.04 10.10
CA LYS A 120 -5.56 -1.57 11.37
C LYS A 120 -6.74 -2.24 12.07
N ASP A 121 -6.87 -3.53 11.85
CA ASP A 121 -7.73 -4.43 12.60
C ASP A 121 -7.16 -4.82 13.99
N ARG A 122 -5.97 -4.29 14.34
CA ARG A 122 -5.30 -4.54 15.63
C ARG A 122 -5.65 -3.47 16.66
N TYR A 123 -6.31 -3.88 17.73
CA TYR A 123 -6.24 -3.42 19.14
C TYR A 123 -6.19 -1.90 19.45
N LEU A 124 -6.38 -1.01 18.49
CA LEU A 124 -6.49 0.41 18.73
C LEU A 124 -7.97 0.72 18.87
N GLU A 125 -8.37 1.11 20.09
CA GLU A 125 -9.65 1.75 20.32
C GLU A 125 -9.76 2.93 19.35
N GLY A 126 -10.76 2.88 18.46
CA GLY A 126 -10.90 3.82 17.36
C GLY A 126 -10.57 3.20 16.00
N ARG A 127 -11.56 2.52 15.41
CA ARG A 127 -11.52 1.96 14.05
C ARG A 127 -11.63 3.08 12.99
N TYR A 128 -10.63 3.97 12.89
CA TYR A 128 -10.79 5.22 12.13
C TYR A 128 -10.19 5.23 10.72
N TYR A 129 -9.52 4.17 10.27
CA TYR A 129 -8.91 4.13 8.92
C TYR A 129 -9.48 3.02 8.03
N PHE A 130 -10.81 2.93 7.97
CA PHE A 130 -11.51 2.13 6.98
C PHE A 130 -11.38 2.78 5.61
N ASP A 131 -11.08 1.98 4.59
CA ASP A 131 -11.31 2.41 3.21
C ASP A 131 -12.81 2.59 2.94
N GLU A 132 -13.14 3.27 1.84
CA GLU A 132 -14.55 3.50 1.45
C GLU A 132 -15.30 2.20 1.19
N TRP A 133 -14.59 1.12 0.81
CA TRP A 133 -15.16 -0.19 0.63
C TRP A 133 -15.64 -0.80 1.96
N ASP A 134 -14.82 -0.73 3.00
CA ASP A 134 -15.16 -1.16 4.35
C ASP A 134 -16.36 -0.37 4.91
N LYS A 135 -16.41 0.94 4.64
CA LYS A 135 -17.56 1.78 5.02
C LYS A 135 -18.82 1.34 4.26
N ALA A 136 -18.72 1.06 2.96
CA ALA A 136 -19.84 0.62 2.14
C ALA A 136 -20.39 -0.75 2.59
N LEU A 137 -19.52 -1.74 2.84
CA LEU A 137 -19.91 -3.05 3.35
C LEU A 137 -20.63 -2.90 4.70
N ARG A 138 -20.06 -2.11 5.62
CA ARG A 138 -20.67 -1.85 6.92
C ARG A 138 -22.03 -1.18 6.80
N ALA A 139 -22.19 -0.20 5.91
CA ALA A 139 -23.46 0.48 5.67
C ALA A 139 -24.55 -0.48 5.14
N ARG A 140 -24.15 -1.58 4.49
CA ARG A 140 -25.04 -2.64 4.01
C ARG A 140 -25.26 -3.77 5.03
N GLY A 141 -24.76 -3.62 6.26
CA GLY A 141 -24.82 -4.67 7.29
C GLY A 141 -23.92 -5.87 7.00
N GLN A 142 -22.98 -5.74 6.06
CA GLN A 142 -22.04 -6.78 5.70
C GLN A 142 -20.78 -6.67 6.55
N VAL A 143 -20.21 -7.82 6.91
CA VAL A 143 -18.95 -7.90 7.66
C VAL A 143 -17.89 -8.41 6.70
N LYS A 144 -16.96 -7.53 6.32
CA LYS A 144 -15.74 -7.95 5.63
C LYS A 144 -15.01 -8.97 6.47
N GLN A 145 -14.47 -9.99 5.81
CA GLN A 145 -13.63 -10.96 6.49
C GLN A 145 -12.38 -10.28 7.07
N GLN A 146 -12.11 -10.50 8.34
CA GLN A 146 -11.00 -9.87 9.07
C GLN A 146 -9.93 -10.90 9.40
N ARG A 147 -8.71 -10.42 9.65
CA ARG A 147 -7.58 -11.29 10.02
C ARG A 147 -7.87 -12.19 11.21
N VAL A 148 -8.58 -11.66 12.21
CA VAL A 148 -8.96 -12.39 13.42
C VAL A 148 -9.96 -13.52 13.15
N LEU A 149 -10.69 -13.44 12.02
CA LEU A 149 -11.69 -14.42 11.61
C LEU A 149 -11.10 -15.51 10.69
N TYR A 150 -10.04 -15.22 9.92
CA TYR A 150 -9.43 -16.23 9.02
C TYR A 150 -9.07 -17.53 9.75
N ARG A 151 -8.41 -17.41 10.91
CA ARG A 151 -7.95 -18.56 11.69
C ARG A 151 -9.08 -19.41 12.29
N GLN A 152 -10.32 -18.92 12.24
CA GLN A 152 -11.49 -19.61 12.75
C GLN A 152 -12.17 -20.47 11.68
N ARG A 153 -11.80 -20.31 10.39
CA ARG A 153 -12.36 -21.12 9.32
C ARG A 153 -11.87 -22.56 9.43
N ALA A 154 -12.77 -23.50 9.14
CA ALA A 154 -12.47 -24.93 9.21
C ALA A 154 -11.38 -25.36 8.22
N ASP A 155 -11.29 -24.69 7.07
CA ASP A 155 -10.35 -24.95 5.97
C ASP A 155 -9.01 -24.22 6.12
N TYR A 156 -8.80 -23.43 7.19
CA TYR A 156 -7.64 -22.54 7.30
C TYR A 156 -6.28 -23.24 7.14
N ALA A 157 -6.14 -24.45 7.69
CA ALA A 157 -4.89 -25.20 7.62
C ALA A 157 -4.57 -25.68 6.20
N ASP A 158 -5.60 -25.98 5.41
CA ASP A 158 -5.46 -26.49 4.04
C ASP A 158 -5.33 -25.33 3.04
N SER A 159 -6.12 -24.26 3.23
CA SER A 159 -6.10 -23.07 2.37
C SER A 159 -5.01 -22.06 2.72
N LEU A 160 -4.31 -22.27 3.84
CA LEU A 160 -3.32 -21.35 4.40
C LEU A 160 -3.89 -19.93 4.65
N GLY A 161 -5.19 -19.86 4.93
CA GLY A 161 -5.91 -18.61 5.12
C GLY A 161 -6.39 -17.92 3.86
N ALA A 162 -6.22 -18.53 2.68
CA ALA A 162 -6.96 -18.15 1.49
C ALA A 162 -8.45 -18.50 1.64
N PHE A 163 -9.30 -17.71 1.01
CA PHE A 163 -10.75 -17.88 1.01
C PHE A 163 -11.33 -17.19 -0.21
N ASP A 164 -12.47 -17.70 -0.69
CA ASP A 164 -13.21 -17.06 -1.77
C ASP A 164 -13.93 -15.81 -1.25
N TRP A 165 -13.89 -14.74 -2.04
CA TRP A 165 -14.61 -13.52 -1.73
C TRP A 165 -16.10 -13.70 -2.06
N GLU A 166 -16.92 -13.89 -1.03
CA GLU A 166 -18.37 -14.14 -1.17
C GLU A 166 -19.22 -12.86 -1.07
N LEU A 167 -18.61 -11.71 -0.76
CA LEU A 167 -19.33 -10.44 -0.69
C LEU A 167 -19.51 -9.84 -2.09
N PRO A 168 -20.54 -9.00 -2.31
CA PRO A 168 -20.77 -8.39 -3.62
C PRO A 168 -19.56 -7.60 -4.13
N GLU A 169 -19.33 -7.67 -5.44
CA GLU A 169 -18.42 -6.79 -6.20
C GLU A 169 -19.07 -5.44 -6.55
#